data_AF-A0A7C1F9L8-F1
#
_entry.id   AF-A0A7C1F9L8-F1
#
_cell.length_a   1.000
_cell.length_b   1.000
_cell.length_c   1.000
_cell.angle_alpha   90.00
_cell.angle_beta   90.00
_cell.angle_gamma   90.00
#
_symmetry.space_group_name_H-M   'P 1'
#
loop_
_entity.id
_entity.type
_entity.pdbx_description
1 polymer ?
#
loop_
_entity_poly.entity_id
_entity_poly.type
_entity_poly.pdbx_seq_one_letter_code
_entity_poly.pdbx_strand_id
1 'polypeptide(L)'
;MARGRLRRQALDRGGGRRPAVERGRVWGTGYGAAQRRWRKDLGTTLFAALIGALAVLAFFVSVYYAVERPDDLSERLEAYATVARGDGSGRTRRREAGMRSLLGRLDRLLSGRGAAQRLALNLAQAKLRMTVPEFLAIEIGATVVGGLLGFALRGYVITAIVCAVIGAALPIALVSRRRGKRLKAFEDQLVDVLSLIVGSIRGGHALPTALDLVSQELGPPAAEEFAYVLREIGLGLTQSEALNNLVRRMESQDLQLVVSAVNISHEVGGNLSVVLEKIAETIRERIRLQGEIRVLTTQQRLTSYLLAGLPFVLAAILSMINPEWMMRLFAPGWYRIIPAYAIGSVLIGFVITQKLTRIEV
;
A
#
# COMPACT_ATOMS: atom_id res chain seq x y z
N MET A 1 -104.35 -23.32 -41.26
CA MET A 1 -104.87 -22.06 -40.70
C MET A 1 -105.49 -22.33 -39.32
N ALA A 2 -105.52 -21.31 -38.46
CA ALA A 2 -106.16 -21.24 -37.13
C ALA A 2 -105.27 -21.53 -35.89
N ARG A 3 -104.91 -20.42 -35.24
CA ARG A 3 -104.41 -20.30 -33.85
C ARG A 3 -105.57 -20.46 -32.86
N GLY A 4 -105.32 -21.05 -31.69
CA GLY A 4 -106.20 -20.99 -30.52
C GLY A 4 -105.45 -21.44 -29.25
N ARG A 5 -104.85 -20.49 -28.52
CA ARG A 5 -105.26 -19.99 -27.19
C ARG A 5 -105.37 -21.03 -26.05
N LEU A 6 -104.36 -20.94 -25.17
CA LEU A 6 -104.43 -20.65 -23.72
C LEU A 6 -104.94 -21.70 -22.71
N ARG A 7 -104.16 -21.75 -21.60
CA ARG A 7 -104.52 -22.06 -20.19
C ARG A 7 -104.78 -23.57 -19.92
N ARG A 8 -104.22 -24.22 -18.89
CA ARG A 8 -103.90 -23.83 -17.50
C ARG A 8 -103.06 -24.94 -16.82
N GLN A 9 -102.29 -24.53 -15.81
CA GLN A 9 -102.04 -25.19 -14.51
C GLN A 9 -101.21 -26.49 -14.38
N ALA A 10 -100.52 -26.53 -13.23
CA ALA A 10 -99.89 -27.64 -12.51
C ALA A 10 -98.50 -28.08 -12.99
N LEU A 11 -97.47 -27.66 -12.26
CA LEU A 11 -96.84 -28.52 -11.25
C LEU A 11 -95.93 -27.69 -10.35
N ASP A 12 -96.36 -27.59 -9.10
CA ASP A 12 -95.57 -27.18 -7.95
C ASP A 12 -94.71 -28.38 -7.48
N ARG A 13 -93.62 -28.06 -6.77
CA ARG A 13 -92.63 -28.91 -6.08
C ARG A 13 -91.34 -29.23 -6.83
N GLY A 14 -90.29 -28.56 -6.39
CA GLY A 14 -88.90 -28.94 -6.65
C GLY A 14 -87.95 -27.99 -5.94
N GLY A 15 -87.72 -28.22 -4.64
CA GLY A 15 -86.70 -27.51 -3.87
C GLY A 15 -85.33 -27.67 -4.51
N GLY A 16 -84.72 -26.56 -4.90
CA GLY A 16 -83.34 -26.49 -5.39
C GLY A 16 -82.63 -25.34 -4.72
N ARG A 17 -81.92 -25.64 -3.62
CA ARG A 17 -80.94 -24.74 -3.01
C ARG A 17 -79.96 -24.30 -4.10
N ARG A 18 -79.87 -22.99 -4.33
CA ARG A 18 -78.87 -22.38 -5.20
C ARG A 18 -77.46 -22.75 -4.69
N PRO A 19 -76.59 -23.41 -5.46
CA PRO A 19 -75.17 -23.45 -5.10
C PRO A 19 -74.61 -22.05 -5.35
N ALA A 20 -74.15 -21.42 -4.27
CA ALA A 20 -73.39 -20.18 -4.32
C ALA A 20 -72.12 -20.43 -5.14
N VAL A 21 -71.91 -19.55 -6.12
CA VAL A 21 -70.70 -19.47 -6.93
C VAL A 21 -69.49 -19.36 -6.00
N GLU A 22 -68.71 -20.43 -5.90
CA GLU A 22 -67.36 -20.42 -5.32
C GLU A 22 -66.50 -19.46 -6.15
N ARG A 23 -66.39 -18.23 -5.64
CA ARG A 23 -65.38 -17.28 -6.11
C ARG A 23 -64.03 -17.81 -5.65
N GLY A 24 -63.21 -18.18 -6.62
CA GLY A 24 -61.85 -18.69 -6.46
C GLY A 24 -61.06 -17.91 -5.41
N ARG A 25 -60.72 -18.61 -4.34
CA ARG A 25 -59.85 -18.13 -3.27
C ARG A 25 -58.47 -18.77 -3.44
N VAL A 26 -57.73 -18.39 -4.49
CA VAL A 26 -56.33 -18.76 -4.60
C VAL A 26 -55.55 -17.62 -5.26
N TRP A 27 -54.39 -17.32 -4.69
CA TRP A 27 -53.33 -16.40 -5.16
C TRP A 27 -53.48 -14.93 -4.78
N GLY A 28 -52.94 -14.56 -3.60
CA GLY A 28 -52.81 -13.13 -3.27
C GLY A 28 -52.13 -12.74 -1.96
N THR A 29 -51.30 -13.57 -1.30
CA THR A 29 -50.69 -13.15 -0.01
C THR A 29 -49.24 -13.60 0.23
N GLY A 30 -48.50 -14.07 -0.79
CA GLY A 30 -47.09 -14.49 -0.61
C GLY A 30 -46.03 -13.42 -0.90
N TYR A 31 -46.28 -12.49 -1.84
CA TYR A 31 -45.21 -11.69 -2.44
C TYR A 31 -44.82 -10.43 -1.63
N GLY A 32 -45.77 -9.79 -0.94
CA GLY A 32 -45.51 -8.55 -0.19
C GLY A 32 -44.78 -8.73 1.15
N ALA A 33 -44.74 -9.94 1.70
CA ALA A 33 -44.03 -10.25 2.94
C ALA A 33 -42.56 -10.58 2.68
N ALA A 34 -42.26 -11.32 1.60
CA ALA A 34 -40.90 -11.56 1.15
C ALA A 34 -40.21 -10.24 0.80
N GLN A 35 -40.82 -9.41 -0.06
CA GLN A 35 -40.21 -8.16 -0.54
C GLN A 35 -39.91 -7.15 0.60
N ARG A 36 -40.69 -7.14 1.69
CA ARG A 36 -40.41 -6.33 2.89
C ARG A 36 -39.29 -6.88 3.78
N ARG A 37 -39.10 -8.21 3.80
CA ARG A 37 -38.01 -8.88 4.54
C ARG A 37 -36.66 -8.61 3.86
N TRP A 38 -36.61 -8.78 2.53
CA TRP A 38 -35.43 -8.48 1.71
C TRP A 38 -34.95 -7.03 1.86
N ARG A 39 -35.86 -6.04 1.95
CA ARG A 39 -35.49 -4.62 2.13
C ARG A 39 -34.97 -4.27 3.53
N LYS A 40 -35.40 -5.00 4.57
CA LYS A 40 -34.91 -4.83 5.95
C LYS A 40 -33.55 -5.50 6.13
N ASP A 41 -33.36 -6.69 5.55
CA ASP A 41 -32.08 -7.42 5.62
C ASP A 41 -30.97 -6.72 4.80
N LEU A 42 -31.33 -6.06 3.68
CA LEU A 42 -30.39 -5.23 2.91
C LEU A 42 -29.92 -4.00 3.71
N GLY A 43 -30.83 -3.37 4.46
CA GLY A 43 -30.50 -2.20 5.29
C GLY A 43 -29.58 -2.55 6.44
N THR A 44 -29.83 -3.67 7.13
CA THR A 44 -28.98 -4.14 8.23
C THR A 44 -27.61 -4.63 7.77
N THR A 45 -27.52 -5.28 6.61
CA THR A 45 -26.23 -5.73 6.05
C THR A 45 -25.40 -4.55 5.55
N LEU A 46 -26.02 -3.55 4.92
CA LEU A 46 -25.33 -2.31 4.54
C LEU A 46 -24.89 -1.48 5.75
N PHE A 47 -25.70 -1.41 6.80
CA PHE A 47 -25.34 -0.71 8.03
C PHE A 47 -24.22 -1.41 8.82
N ALA A 48 -24.26 -2.75 8.90
CA ALA A 48 -23.18 -3.54 9.47
C ALA A 48 -21.88 -3.45 8.65
N ALA A 49 -21.98 -3.43 7.32
CA ALA A 49 -20.83 -3.21 6.44
C ALA A 49 -20.25 -1.79 6.57
N LEU A 50 -21.10 -0.78 6.75
CA LEU A 50 -20.67 0.60 6.98
C LEU A 50 -19.95 0.76 8.33
N ILE A 51 -20.51 0.19 9.41
CA ILE A 51 -19.88 0.19 10.74
C ILE A 51 -18.57 -0.59 10.69
N GLY A 52 -18.54 -1.74 10.00
CA GLY A 52 -17.32 -2.50 9.76
C GLY A 52 -16.27 -1.67 9.03
N ALA A 53 -16.63 -1.04 7.91
CA ALA A 53 -15.74 -0.18 7.15
C ALA A 53 -15.22 1.01 7.98
N LEU A 54 -16.07 1.60 8.83
CA LEU A 54 -15.70 2.71 9.71
C LEU A 54 -14.80 2.26 10.87
N ALA A 55 -15.03 1.08 11.44
CA ALA A 55 -14.16 0.48 12.46
C ALA A 55 -12.80 0.08 11.87
N VAL A 56 -12.76 -0.34 10.61
CA VAL A 56 -11.51 -0.65 9.90
C VAL A 56 -10.76 0.60 9.52
N LEU A 57 -11.46 1.64 9.06
CA LEU A 57 -10.86 2.94 8.83
C LEU A 57 -10.32 3.51 10.15
N ALA A 58 -11.07 3.40 11.25
CA ALA A 58 -10.61 3.80 12.58
C ALA A 58 -9.43 2.96 13.09
N PHE A 59 -9.39 1.66 12.80
CA PHE A 59 -8.26 0.79 13.14
C PHE A 59 -7.02 1.15 12.31
N PHE A 60 -7.15 1.36 11.00
CA PHE A 60 -6.04 1.78 10.16
C PHE A 60 -5.56 3.19 10.49
N VAL A 61 -6.47 4.09 10.82
CA VAL A 61 -6.14 5.43 11.33
C VAL A 61 -5.46 5.32 12.70
N SER A 62 -5.90 4.43 13.59
CA SER A 62 -5.26 4.18 14.88
C SER A 62 -3.86 3.57 14.71
N VAL A 63 -3.67 2.63 13.78
CA VAL A 63 -2.36 2.08 13.43
C VAL A 63 -1.48 3.15 12.80
N TYR A 64 -2.04 3.99 11.93
CA TYR A 64 -1.33 5.10 11.31
C TYR A 64 -0.85 6.11 12.36
N TYR A 65 -1.71 6.54 13.28
CA TYR A 65 -1.34 7.43 14.38
C TYR A 65 -0.42 6.76 15.41
N ALA A 66 -0.58 5.47 15.70
CA ALA A 66 0.34 4.74 16.58
C ALA A 66 1.75 4.62 15.99
N VAL A 67 1.83 4.53 14.66
CA VAL A 67 3.09 4.52 13.91
C VAL A 67 3.71 5.91 13.78
N GLU A 68 2.89 6.97 13.78
CA GLU A 68 3.33 8.34 13.53
C GLU A 68 3.51 9.17 14.80
N ARG A 69 3.24 8.62 15.99
CA ARG A 69 3.41 9.34 17.26
C ARG A 69 4.87 9.74 17.50
N PRO A 70 5.19 11.04 17.55
CA PRO A 70 6.48 11.52 18.03
C PRO A 70 6.43 11.54 19.55
N ASP A 71 6.50 10.38 20.20
CA ASP A 71 6.48 10.35 21.66
C ASP A 71 7.88 10.61 22.21
N ASP A 72 7.89 11.69 23.00
CA ASP A 72 9.00 12.40 23.60
C ASP A 72 9.82 11.49 24.52
N LEU A 73 11.14 11.60 24.42
CA LEU A 73 12.10 10.79 25.17
C LEU A 73 11.96 11.00 26.69
N SER A 74 11.38 12.14 27.09
CA SER A 74 11.09 12.59 28.45
C SER A 74 10.08 11.68 29.16
N GLU A 75 9.00 11.27 28.49
CA GLU A 75 7.92 10.45 29.08
C GLU A 75 8.39 9.01 29.37
N ARG A 76 9.36 8.51 28.58
CA ARG A 76 9.97 7.18 28.81
C ARG A 76 11.01 7.20 29.93
N LEU A 77 11.72 8.32 30.13
CA LEU A 77 12.61 8.49 31.29
C LEU A 77 11.83 8.56 32.60
N GLU A 78 10.63 9.16 32.61
CA GLU A 78 9.72 9.15 33.76
C GLU A 78 9.11 7.76 34.00
N ALA A 79 8.77 7.00 32.96
CA ALA A 79 8.31 5.62 33.09
C ALA A 79 9.40 4.69 33.70
N TYR A 80 10.67 4.90 33.39
CA TYR A 80 11.78 4.17 34.04
C TYR A 80 12.07 4.70 35.46
N ALA A 81 11.96 6.01 35.70
CA ALA A 81 12.14 6.61 37.02
C ALA A 81 11.01 6.24 38.01
N THR A 82 9.79 6.03 37.53
CA THR A 82 8.64 5.55 38.33
C THR A 82 8.74 4.05 38.62
N VAL A 83 9.29 3.25 37.69
CA VAL A 83 9.64 1.83 37.95
C VAL A 83 10.79 1.72 38.95
N ALA A 84 11.76 2.64 38.94
CA ALA A 84 12.83 2.71 39.94
C ALA A 84 12.35 3.20 41.32
N ARG A 85 11.20 3.90 41.40
CA ARG A 85 10.63 4.42 42.65
C ARG A 85 9.55 3.55 43.29
N GLY A 86 9.17 2.43 42.68
CA GLY A 86 8.47 1.34 43.36
C GLY A 86 7.20 1.73 44.13
N ASP A 87 6.28 2.49 43.56
CA ASP A 87 5.00 2.81 44.22
C ASP A 87 3.78 2.83 43.26
N GLY A 88 2.80 1.95 43.53
CA GLY A 88 1.42 1.89 42.98
C GLY A 88 1.23 1.54 41.48
N SER A 89 0.32 0.67 41.01
CA SER A 89 -0.89 0.07 41.58
C SER A 89 -1.27 -1.22 40.80
N GLY A 90 -1.77 -2.24 41.52
CA GLY A 90 -1.95 -3.62 41.08
C GLY A 90 -3.16 -3.94 40.18
N ARG A 91 -3.64 -3.04 39.31
CA ARG A 91 -4.76 -3.34 38.38
C ARG A 91 -4.36 -3.66 36.93
N THR A 92 -3.19 -3.22 36.47
CA THR A 92 -2.76 -3.39 35.07
C THR A 92 -2.03 -4.71 34.79
N ARG A 93 -1.42 -5.34 35.82
CA ARG A 93 -0.61 -6.56 35.66
C ARG A 93 -1.38 -7.81 35.22
N ARG A 94 -2.68 -7.93 35.52
CA ARG A 94 -3.43 -9.18 35.24
C ARG A 94 -3.85 -9.32 33.77
N ARG A 95 -3.94 -8.21 33.01
CA ARG A 95 -4.31 -8.19 31.59
C ARG A 95 -3.10 -8.36 30.65
N GLU A 96 -1.92 -7.93 31.09
CA GLU A 96 -0.66 -8.05 30.33
C GLU A 96 0.01 -9.44 30.46
N ALA A 97 -0.19 -10.16 31.56
CA ALA A 97 0.42 -11.48 31.77
C ALA A 97 -0.12 -12.56 30.82
N GLY A 98 -1.42 -12.54 30.52
CA GLY A 98 -2.05 -13.48 29.58
C GLY A 98 -1.57 -13.28 28.14
N MET A 99 -1.49 -12.01 27.70
CA MET A 99 -1.02 -11.64 26.37
C MET A 99 0.47 -11.98 26.17
N ARG A 100 1.32 -11.70 27.16
CA ARG A 100 2.75 -12.05 27.12
C ARG A 100 3.02 -13.56 27.07
N SER A 101 2.17 -14.37 27.71
CA SER A 101 2.30 -15.84 27.69
C SER A 101 1.94 -16.48 26.34
N LEU A 102 1.01 -15.87 25.59
CA LEU A 102 0.64 -16.30 24.25
C LEU A 102 1.67 -15.82 23.22
N LEU A 103 2.17 -14.59 23.38
CA LEU A 103 3.22 -14.02 22.53
C LEU A 103 4.56 -14.77 22.66
N GLY A 104 4.95 -15.19 23.87
CA GLY A 104 6.16 -16.00 24.08
C GLY A 104 6.10 -17.45 23.58
N ARG A 105 4.90 -17.93 23.20
CA ARG A 105 4.71 -19.25 22.55
C ARG A 105 4.71 -19.14 21.02
N LEU A 106 4.19 -18.04 20.46
CA LEU A 106 4.30 -17.73 19.04
C LEU A 106 5.75 -17.46 18.62
N ASP A 107 6.52 -16.78 19.48
CA ASP A 107 7.95 -16.50 19.26
C ASP A 107 8.78 -17.78 19.10
N ARG A 108 8.38 -18.88 19.74
CA ARG A 108 9.03 -20.20 19.61
C ARG A 108 8.67 -20.98 18.35
N LEU A 109 7.59 -20.61 17.66
CA LEU A 109 7.10 -21.33 16.46
C LEU A 109 7.40 -20.58 15.16
N LEU A 110 7.66 -19.27 15.21
CA LEU A 110 7.98 -18.43 14.03
C LEU A 110 9.47 -18.04 13.95
N SER A 111 10.30 -18.50 14.87
CA SER A 111 11.75 -18.22 14.96
C SER A 111 12.60 -19.11 14.02
N GLY A 112 12.24 -19.13 12.74
CA GLY A 112 13.22 -19.35 11.68
C GLY A 112 14.15 -18.12 11.64
N ARG A 113 15.32 -18.22 12.27
CA ARG A 113 16.24 -17.10 12.63
C ARG A 113 16.46 -15.99 11.58
N GLY A 114 16.28 -16.26 10.28
CA GLY A 114 16.45 -15.26 9.21
C GLY A 114 15.25 -14.35 8.94
N ALA A 115 14.00 -14.81 9.08
CA ALA A 115 12.82 -14.02 8.72
C ALA A 115 12.54 -12.90 9.76
N ALA A 116 12.67 -13.23 11.04
CA ALA A 116 12.53 -12.28 12.13
C ALA A 116 13.64 -11.20 12.11
N GLN A 117 14.89 -11.59 11.78
CA GLN A 117 15.99 -10.63 11.59
C GLN A 117 15.74 -9.68 10.42
N ARG A 118 15.24 -10.17 9.28
CA ARG A 118 14.89 -9.32 8.13
C ARG A 118 13.75 -8.35 8.47
N LEU A 119 12.75 -8.81 9.23
CA LEU A 119 11.65 -7.94 9.67
C LEU A 119 12.14 -6.86 10.65
N ALA A 120 13.00 -7.25 11.61
CA ALA A 120 13.62 -6.31 12.54
C ALA A 120 14.47 -5.27 11.82
N LEU A 121 15.26 -5.68 10.82
CA LEU A 121 16.02 -4.77 9.96
C LEU A 121 15.08 -3.84 9.18
N ASN A 122 14.02 -4.36 8.55
CA ASN A 122 13.04 -3.55 7.83
C ASN A 122 12.37 -2.49 8.73
N LEU A 123 12.02 -2.86 9.96
CA LEU A 123 11.41 -1.95 10.94
C LEU A 123 12.42 -0.89 11.43
N ALA A 124 13.65 -1.30 11.73
CA ALA A 124 14.73 -0.39 12.12
C ALA A 124 15.05 0.61 11.01
N GLN A 125 15.15 0.16 9.77
CA GLN A 125 15.39 1.00 8.60
C GLN A 125 14.19 1.90 8.25
N ALA A 126 12.97 1.49 8.59
CA ALA A 126 11.78 2.35 8.50
C ALA A 126 11.67 3.36 9.67
N LYS A 127 12.61 3.33 10.63
CA LYS A 127 12.58 4.07 11.90
C LYS A 127 11.26 3.85 12.67
N LEU A 128 10.65 2.69 12.49
CA LEU A 128 9.50 2.31 13.27
C LEU A 128 10.00 1.76 14.59
N ARG A 129 9.78 2.50 15.68
CA ARG A 129 10.15 2.10 17.05
C ARG A 129 9.32 0.92 17.59
N MET A 130 8.68 0.16 16.70
CA MET A 130 7.83 -0.98 17.02
C MET A 130 8.68 -2.23 17.14
N THR A 131 8.38 -3.05 18.14
CA THR A 131 9.00 -4.36 18.29
C THR A 131 8.40 -5.35 17.27
N VAL A 132 9.18 -6.36 16.84
CA VAL A 132 8.70 -7.42 15.92
C VAL A 132 7.36 -8.04 16.38
N PRO A 133 7.12 -8.29 17.69
CA PRO A 133 5.84 -8.79 18.18
C PRO A 133 4.67 -7.81 18.03
N GLU A 134 4.89 -6.50 18.20
CA GLU A 134 3.84 -5.48 18.02
C GLU A 134 3.42 -5.38 16.55
N PHE A 135 4.39 -5.44 15.63
CA PHE A 135 4.11 -5.48 14.21
C PHE A 135 3.31 -6.73 13.82
N LEU A 136 3.72 -7.91 14.30
CA LEU A 136 2.99 -9.17 14.09
C LEU A 136 1.56 -9.12 14.66
N ALA A 137 1.37 -8.49 15.82
CA ALA A 137 0.04 -8.32 16.40
C ALA A 137 -0.87 -7.42 15.52
N ILE A 138 -0.31 -6.35 14.93
CA ILE A 138 -1.02 -5.50 13.97
C ILE A 138 -1.31 -6.26 12.68
N GLU A 139 -0.36 -7.05 12.19
CA GLU A 139 -0.52 -7.85 10.97
C GLU A 139 -1.60 -8.92 11.13
N ILE A 140 -1.58 -9.68 12.22
CA ILE A 140 -2.59 -10.68 12.56
C ILE A 140 -3.94 -9.99 12.76
N GLY A 141 -3.97 -8.86 13.49
CA GLY A 141 -5.18 -8.06 13.68
C GLY A 141 -5.79 -7.58 12.36
N ALA A 142 -4.98 -7.02 11.47
CA ALA A 142 -5.40 -6.56 10.14
C ALA A 142 -5.89 -7.72 9.26
N THR A 143 -5.28 -8.90 9.36
CA THR A 143 -5.69 -10.11 8.65
C THR A 143 -7.06 -10.60 9.13
N VAL A 144 -7.27 -10.69 10.45
CA VAL A 144 -8.53 -11.13 11.05
C VAL A 144 -9.65 -10.15 10.73
N VAL A 145 -9.39 -8.85 10.90
CA VAL A 145 -10.34 -7.78 10.59
C VAL A 145 -10.68 -7.76 9.10
N GLY A 146 -9.69 -7.89 8.22
CA GLY A 146 -9.89 -8.00 6.77
C GLY A 146 -10.74 -9.23 6.40
N GLY A 147 -10.45 -10.39 6.99
CA GLY A 147 -11.21 -11.61 6.77
C GLY A 147 -12.67 -11.51 7.22
N LEU A 148 -12.92 -10.97 8.41
CA LEU A 148 -14.27 -10.75 8.95
C LEU A 148 -15.08 -9.78 8.08
N LEU A 149 -14.45 -8.71 7.57
CA LEU A 149 -15.10 -7.81 6.60
C LEU A 149 -15.43 -8.51 5.29
N GLY A 150 -14.48 -9.27 4.73
CA GLY A 150 -14.69 -9.99 3.47
C GLY A 150 -15.81 -11.04 3.59
N PHE A 151 -15.98 -11.62 4.77
CA PHE A 151 -17.11 -12.49 5.08
C PHE A 151 -18.42 -11.70 5.21
N ALA A 152 -18.43 -10.57 5.92
CA ALA A 152 -19.63 -9.76 6.17
C ALA A 152 -20.23 -9.12 4.91
N LEU A 153 -19.43 -8.85 3.88
CA LEU A 153 -19.90 -8.20 2.64
C LEU A 153 -20.85 -9.07 1.81
N ARG A 154 -20.57 -10.38 1.67
CA ARG A 154 -21.31 -11.26 0.75
C ARG A 154 -21.45 -12.72 1.21
N GLY A 155 -20.87 -13.10 2.36
CA GLY A 155 -20.94 -14.46 2.91
C GLY A 155 -20.11 -15.51 2.16
N TYR A 156 -19.42 -15.14 1.07
CA TYR A 156 -18.58 -16.06 0.33
C TYR A 156 -17.21 -16.22 1.01
N VAL A 157 -16.78 -17.47 1.18
CA VAL A 157 -15.46 -17.81 1.72
C VAL A 157 -14.33 -17.17 0.89
N ILE A 158 -14.54 -17.04 -0.43
CA ILE A 158 -13.57 -16.44 -1.34
C ILE A 158 -13.35 -14.95 -1.03
N THR A 159 -14.41 -14.17 -0.74
CA THR A 159 -14.26 -12.75 -0.42
C THR A 159 -13.60 -12.54 0.94
N ALA A 160 -13.86 -13.42 1.90
CA ALA A 160 -13.15 -13.44 3.18
C ALA A 160 -11.64 -13.68 3.00
N ILE A 161 -11.26 -14.66 2.18
CA ILE A 161 -9.84 -14.97 1.91
C ILE A 161 -9.15 -13.79 1.22
N VAL A 162 -9.76 -13.20 0.19
CA VAL A 162 -9.18 -12.06 -0.54
C VAL A 162 -8.96 -10.86 0.39
N CYS A 163 -9.96 -10.50 1.20
CA CYS A 163 -9.83 -9.37 2.12
C CYS A 163 -8.85 -9.66 3.27
N ALA A 164 -8.72 -10.91 3.73
CA ALA A 164 -7.70 -11.30 4.70
C ALA A 164 -6.28 -11.17 4.12
N VAL A 165 -6.07 -11.60 2.87
CA VAL A 165 -4.78 -11.45 2.17
C VAL A 165 -4.43 -9.97 1.99
N ILE A 166 -5.39 -9.13 1.62
CA ILE A 166 -5.18 -7.68 1.52
C ILE A 166 -4.84 -7.09 2.90
N GLY A 167 -5.55 -7.52 3.95
CA GLY A 167 -5.30 -7.11 5.33
C GLY A 167 -3.89 -7.46 5.82
N ALA A 168 -3.37 -8.64 5.44
CA ALA A 168 -1.99 -9.05 5.73
C ALA A 168 -0.96 -8.27 4.89
N ALA A 169 -1.26 -8.01 3.62
CA ALA A 169 -0.34 -7.34 2.70
C ALA A 169 -0.17 -5.84 2.98
N LEU A 170 -1.21 -5.17 3.49
CA LEU A 170 -1.20 -3.72 3.65
C LEU A 170 -0.16 -3.20 4.67
N PRO A 171 -0.02 -3.76 5.89
CA PRO A 171 1.01 -3.35 6.84
C PRO A 171 2.42 -3.53 6.28
N ILE A 172 2.69 -4.68 5.65
CA ILE A 172 3.98 -4.99 5.03
C ILE A 172 4.31 -3.97 3.92
N ALA A 173 3.33 -3.66 3.06
CA ALA A 173 3.48 -2.69 2.00
C ALA A 173 3.74 -1.27 2.53
N LEU A 174 3.09 -0.87 3.63
CA LEU A 174 3.30 0.44 4.25
C LEU A 174 4.71 0.57 4.84
N VAL A 175 5.18 -0.46 5.57
CA VAL A 175 6.56 -0.48 6.10
C VAL A 175 7.57 -0.45 4.97
N SER A 176 7.40 -1.29 3.95
CA SER A 176 8.29 -1.31 2.78
C SER A 176 8.32 0.03 2.04
N ARG A 177 7.17 0.70 1.89
CA ARG A 177 7.11 2.05 1.31
C ARG A 177 7.81 3.10 2.17
N ARG A 178 7.61 3.11 3.49
CA ARG A 178 8.29 4.07 4.38
C ARG A 178 9.80 3.82 4.40
N ARG A 179 10.24 2.56 4.49
CA ARG A 179 11.63 2.13 4.35
C ARG A 179 12.23 2.62 3.03
N GLY A 180 11.60 2.31 1.90
CA GLY A 180 12.08 2.71 0.58
C GLY A 180 12.18 4.23 0.42
N LYS A 181 11.22 5.00 0.97
CA LYS A 181 11.30 6.46 0.99
C LYS A 181 12.49 6.98 1.80
N ARG A 182 12.75 6.42 2.98
CA ARG A 182 13.88 6.83 3.84
C ARG A 182 15.22 6.48 3.21
N LEU A 183 15.37 5.26 2.69
CA LEU A 183 16.60 4.83 2.00
C LEU A 183 16.91 5.71 0.80
N LYS A 184 15.88 5.99 -0.02
CA LYS A 184 16.01 6.90 -1.16
C LYS A 184 16.39 8.32 -0.72
N ALA A 185 15.77 8.86 0.33
CA ALA A 185 16.11 10.18 0.84
C ALA A 185 17.58 10.27 1.32
N PHE A 186 18.14 9.19 1.87
CA PHE A 186 19.56 9.13 2.22
C PHE A 186 20.46 9.06 0.99
N GLU A 187 20.09 8.27 -0.02
CA GLU A 187 20.83 8.18 -1.29
C GLU A 187 20.86 9.54 -1.99
N ASP A 188 19.74 10.27 -2.00
CA ASP A 188 19.64 11.63 -2.55
C ASP A 188 20.56 12.62 -1.78
N GLN A 189 20.76 12.42 -0.46
CA GLN A 189 21.66 13.22 0.39
C GLN A 189 23.14 12.82 0.31
N LEU A 190 23.47 11.68 -0.31
CA LEU A 190 24.83 11.13 -0.27
C LEU A 190 25.87 12.05 -0.93
N VAL A 191 25.49 12.74 -2.00
CA VAL A 191 26.39 13.71 -2.67
C VAL A 191 26.70 14.91 -1.77
N ASP A 192 25.74 15.37 -0.98
CA ASP A 192 25.92 16.47 -0.03
C ASP A 192 26.80 16.03 1.14
N VAL A 193 26.57 14.82 1.66
CA VAL A 193 27.43 14.16 2.66
C VAL A 193 28.89 14.13 2.17
N LEU A 194 29.13 13.64 0.95
CA LEU A 194 30.48 13.55 0.39
C LEU A 194 31.10 14.93 0.20
N SER A 195 30.34 15.92 -0.22
CA SER A 195 30.83 17.30 -0.42
C SER A 195 31.30 17.92 0.90
N LEU A 196 30.54 17.74 1.98
CA LEU A 196 30.94 18.18 3.33
C LEU A 196 32.18 17.44 3.83
N ILE A 197 32.24 16.12 3.66
CA ILE A 197 33.39 15.32 4.10
C ILE A 197 34.65 15.71 3.33
N VAL A 198 34.58 15.81 2.00
CA VAL A 198 35.71 16.23 1.15
C VAL A 198 36.18 17.63 1.53
N GLY A 199 35.26 18.57 1.72
CA GLY A 199 35.58 19.94 2.13
C GLY A 199 36.30 20.00 3.48
N SER A 200 35.82 19.23 4.46
CA SER A 200 36.42 19.16 5.80
C SER A 200 37.83 18.54 5.77
N ILE A 201 38.01 17.43 5.06
CA ILE A 201 39.32 16.75 4.94
C ILE A 201 40.33 17.64 4.20
N ARG A 202 39.89 18.38 3.17
CA ARG A 202 40.75 19.37 2.48
C ARG A 202 41.19 20.51 3.40
N GLY A 203 40.35 20.88 4.35
CA GLY A 203 40.68 21.83 5.42
C GLY A 203 41.68 21.29 6.44
N GLY A 204 42.10 20.02 6.31
CA GLY A 204 43.04 19.36 7.22
C GLY A 204 42.36 18.72 8.44
N HIS A 205 41.03 18.67 8.49
CA HIS A 205 40.33 18.00 9.58
C HIS A 205 40.39 16.48 9.46
N ALA A 206 40.41 15.82 10.62
CA ALA A 206 40.30 14.36 10.67
C ALA A 206 38.88 13.90 10.27
N LEU A 207 38.79 12.68 9.72
CA LEU A 207 37.52 12.12 9.25
C LEU A 207 36.42 12.09 10.33
N PRO A 208 36.66 11.75 11.61
CA PRO A 208 35.62 11.84 12.65
C PRO A 208 35.01 13.24 12.78
N THR A 209 35.80 14.30 12.66
CA THR A 209 35.32 15.69 12.66
C THR A 209 34.47 15.99 11.41
N ALA A 210 34.87 15.45 10.26
CA ALA A 210 34.09 15.56 9.03
C ALA A 210 32.72 14.85 9.14
N LEU A 211 32.68 13.68 9.79
CA LEU A 211 31.43 12.96 10.07
C LEU A 211 30.54 13.72 11.07
N ASP A 212 31.15 14.40 12.05
CA ASP A 212 30.44 15.28 13.00
C ASP A 212 29.78 16.47 12.30
N LEU A 213 30.49 17.13 11.39
CA LEU A 213 29.90 18.19 10.55
C LEU A 213 28.68 17.71 9.75
N VAL A 214 28.75 16.52 9.14
CA VAL A 214 27.60 15.93 8.43
C VAL A 214 26.41 15.72 9.38
N SER A 215 26.67 15.32 10.63
CA SER A 215 25.61 15.09 11.62
C SER A 215 24.93 16.37 12.11
N GLN A 216 25.60 17.52 11.99
CA GLN A 216 25.10 18.82 12.45
C GLN A 216 24.50 19.67 11.32
N GLU A 217 25.08 19.61 10.12
CA GLU A 217 24.71 20.49 8.99
C GLU A 217 23.62 19.91 8.09
N LEU A 218 23.47 18.59 8.01
CA LEU A 218 22.44 17.97 7.17
C LEU A 218 21.13 17.70 7.93
N GLY A 219 20.05 17.51 7.18
CA GLY A 219 18.78 17.04 7.73
C GLY A 219 18.74 15.50 7.88
N PRO A 220 17.72 14.96 8.58
CA PRO A 220 17.41 13.53 8.53
C PRO A 220 17.12 13.07 7.08
N PRO A 221 17.44 11.81 6.70
CA PRO A 221 18.04 10.74 7.51
C PRO A 221 19.56 10.80 7.69
N ALA A 222 20.32 11.52 6.85
CA ALA A 222 21.79 11.51 6.91
C ALA A 222 22.31 11.92 8.29
N ALA A 223 21.87 13.06 8.82
CA ALA A 223 22.36 13.55 10.11
C ALA A 223 22.19 12.56 11.26
N GLU A 224 21.04 11.86 11.30
CA GLU A 224 20.77 10.85 12.31
C GLU A 224 21.73 9.67 12.22
N GLU A 225 21.93 9.14 11.00
CA GLU A 225 22.75 7.96 10.78
C GLU A 225 24.24 8.23 11.02
N PHE A 226 24.74 9.41 10.65
CA PHE A 226 26.11 9.82 10.96
C PHE A 226 26.30 10.13 12.46
N ALA A 227 25.29 10.68 13.15
CA ALA A 227 25.30 10.78 14.61
C ALA A 227 25.33 9.40 15.30
N TYR A 228 24.66 8.39 14.73
CA TYR A 228 24.77 7.01 15.21
C TYR A 228 26.18 6.44 15.01
N VAL A 229 26.82 6.69 13.86
CA VAL A 229 28.21 6.27 13.60
C VAL A 229 29.18 6.88 14.63
N LEU A 230 29.07 8.17 14.92
CA LEU A 230 29.91 8.84 15.92
C LEU A 230 29.71 8.26 17.32
N ARG A 231 28.47 7.89 17.66
CA ARG A 231 28.15 7.22 18.92
C ARG A 231 28.73 5.81 18.99
N GLU A 232 28.67 5.04 17.89
CA GLU A 232 29.31 3.73 17.77
C GLU A 232 30.82 3.83 18.01
N ILE A 233 31.48 4.82 17.39
CA ILE A 233 32.91 5.10 17.59
C ILE A 233 33.19 5.50 19.04
N GLY A 234 32.37 6.38 19.63
CA GLY A 234 32.52 6.82 21.03
C GLY A 234 32.31 5.68 22.06
N LEU A 235 31.62 4.62 21.68
CA LEU A 235 31.45 3.39 22.48
C LEU A 235 32.60 2.38 22.28
N GLY A 236 33.61 2.72 21.49
CA GLY A 236 34.82 1.92 21.31
C GLY A 236 34.82 1.01 20.07
N LEU A 237 33.82 1.10 19.19
CA LEU A 237 33.90 0.44 17.88
C LEU A 237 34.93 1.12 16.99
N THR A 238 35.59 0.34 16.14
CA THR A 238 36.51 0.92 15.15
C THR A 238 35.72 1.73 14.10
N GLN A 239 36.38 2.73 13.50
CA GLN A 239 35.77 3.54 12.46
C GLN A 239 35.25 2.68 11.29
N SER A 240 36.02 1.67 10.88
CA SER A 240 35.64 0.74 9.82
C SER A 240 34.41 -0.09 10.19
N GLU A 241 34.29 -0.56 11.43
CA GLU A 241 33.10 -1.28 11.90
C GLU A 241 31.85 -0.39 11.92
N ALA A 242 31.96 0.83 12.46
CA ALA A 242 30.84 1.76 12.53
C ALA A 242 30.33 2.16 11.13
N LEU A 243 31.25 2.43 10.18
CA LEU A 243 30.89 2.72 8.79
C LEU A 243 30.30 1.49 8.07
N ASN A 244 30.80 0.28 8.34
CA ASN A 244 30.20 -0.94 7.80
C ASN A 244 28.79 -1.18 8.37
N ASN A 245 28.54 -0.85 9.64
CA ASN A 245 27.20 -0.87 10.22
C ASN A 245 26.28 0.12 9.52
N LEU A 246 26.76 1.33 9.20
CA LEU A 246 26.02 2.31 8.39
C LEU A 246 25.62 1.73 7.02
N VAL A 247 26.54 1.06 6.31
CA VAL A 247 26.24 0.40 5.03
C VAL A 247 25.14 -0.66 5.19
N ARG A 248 25.20 -1.47 6.25
CA ARG A 248 24.17 -2.48 6.55
C ARG A 248 22.81 -1.88 6.88
N ARG A 249 22.77 -0.68 7.48
CA ARG A 249 21.52 0.04 7.78
C ARG A 249 20.94 0.70 6.53
N MET A 250 21.77 1.32 5.69
CA MET A 250 21.27 2.10 4.56
C MET A 250 21.16 1.32 3.24
N GLU A 251 21.79 0.15 3.13
CA GLU A 251 21.72 -0.73 1.95
C GLU A 251 21.96 0.00 0.61
N SER A 252 22.80 1.05 0.62
CA SER A 252 23.14 1.83 -0.58
C SER A 252 24.44 1.33 -1.19
N GLN A 253 24.41 1.05 -2.50
CA GLN A 253 25.59 0.62 -3.27
C GLN A 253 26.65 1.73 -3.34
N ASP A 254 26.21 2.97 -3.56
CA ASP A 254 27.10 4.14 -3.61
C ASP A 254 27.77 4.36 -2.25
N LEU A 255 27.04 4.21 -1.15
CA LEU A 255 27.62 4.26 0.20
C LEU A 255 28.63 3.12 0.44
N GLN A 256 28.34 1.91 -0.04
CA GLN A 256 29.26 0.78 0.08
C GLN A 256 30.59 1.06 -0.64
N LEU A 257 30.53 1.68 -1.82
CA LEU A 257 31.72 2.11 -2.56
C LEU A 257 32.52 3.15 -1.76
N VAL A 258 31.84 4.15 -1.19
CA VAL A 258 32.46 5.19 -0.34
C VAL A 258 33.15 4.59 0.88
N VAL A 259 32.46 3.74 1.64
CA VAL A 259 33.03 3.14 2.86
C VAL A 259 34.19 2.22 2.54
N SER A 260 34.12 1.47 1.44
CA SER A 260 35.24 0.64 0.97
C SER A 260 36.46 1.50 0.62
N ALA A 261 36.25 2.62 -0.09
CA ALA A 261 37.31 3.56 -0.42
C ALA A 261 37.93 4.21 0.83
N VAL A 262 37.13 4.55 1.84
CA VAL A 262 37.62 5.05 3.14
C VAL A 262 38.51 4.01 3.83
N ASN A 263 38.05 2.76 3.93
CA ASN A 263 38.80 1.69 4.60
C ASN A 263 40.12 1.39 3.88
N ILE A 264 40.10 1.28 2.55
CA ILE A 264 41.31 1.06 1.74
C ILE A 264 42.29 2.24 1.88
N SER A 265 41.80 3.48 1.83
CA SER A 265 42.65 4.67 1.96
C SER A 265 43.28 4.78 3.34
N HIS A 266 42.59 4.31 4.38
CA HIS A 266 43.10 4.26 5.75
C HIS A 266 44.21 3.20 5.92
N GLU A 267 44.10 2.05 5.25
CA GLU A 267 45.11 0.97 5.32
C GLU A 267 46.36 1.26 4.47
N VAL A 268 46.17 1.73 3.22
CA VAL A 268 47.26 1.89 2.25
C VAL A 268 47.96 3.25 2.38
N GLY A 269 47.29 4.23 2.97
CA GLY A 269 47.75 5.62 3.03
C GLY A 269 47.62 6.29 1.66
N GLY A 270 46.65 7.19 1.54
CA GLY A 270 46.39 7.94 0.31
C GLY A 270 45.59 9.20 0.57
N ASN A 271 45.46 10.06 -0.45
CA ASN A 271 44.67 11.27 -0.32
C ASN A 271 43.16 10.92 -0.39
N LEU A 272 42.57 10.65 0.77
CA LEU A 272 41.15 10.33 0.91
C LEU A 272 40.25 11.39 0.26
N SER A 273 40.61 12.67 0.34
CA SER A 273 39.82 13.74 -0.27
C SER A 273 39.72 13.61 -1.80
N VAL A 274 40.80 13.20 -2.47
CA VAL A 274 40.83 12.99 -3.93
C VAL A 274 39.99 11.78 -4.32
N VAL A 275 40.04 10.70 -3.54
CA VAL A 275 39.26 9.48 -3.82
C VAL A 275 37.76 9.76 -3.63
N LEU A 276 37.39 10.37 -2.51
CA LEU A 276 35.99 10.71 -2.22
C LEU A 276 35.43 11.74 -3.20
N GLU A 277 36.24 12.70 -3.66
CA GLU A 277 35.81 13.67 -4.69
C GLU A 277 35.51 12.99 -6.02
N LYS A 278 36.39 12.09 -6.49
CA LYS A 278 36.12 11.31 -7.71
C LYS A 278 34.84 10.49 -7.62
N ILE A 279 34.58 9.89 -6.46
CA ILE A 279 33.33 9.16 -6.21
C ILE A 279 32.14 10.13 -6.24
N ALA A 280 32.23 11.28 -5.58
CA ALA A 280 31.17 12.30 -5.57
C ALA A 280 30.87 12.83 -6.98
N GLU A 281 31.90 13.11 -7.78
CA GLU A 281 31.76 13.50 -9.19
C GLU A 281 31.09 12.42 -10.02
N THR A 282 31.49 11.16 -9.84
CA THR A 282 30.91 10.01 -10.56
C THR A 282 29.43 9.84 -10.22
N ILE A 283 29.06 9.92 -8.93
CA ILE A 283 27.66 9.83 -8.49
C ILE A 283 26.85 11.01 -9.05
N ARG A 284 27.39 12.24 -8.98
CA ARG A 284 26.72 13.44 -9.50
C ARG A 284 26.48 13.35 -11.00
N GLU A 285 27.45 12.87 -11.76
CA GLU A 285 27.32 12.65 -13.20
C GLU A 285 26.27 11.57 -13.50
N ARG A 286 26.26 10.46 -12.75
CA ARG A 286 25.21 9.44 -12.86
C ARG A 286 23.82 10.00 -12.61
N ILE A 287 23.63 10.80 -11.55
CA ILE A 287 22.34 11.44 -11.23
C ILE A 287 21.91 12.38 -12.36
N ARG A 288 22.84 13.19 -12.88
CA ARG A 288 22.59 14.08 -14.00
C ARG A 288 22.14 13.31 -15.25
N LEU A 289 22.88 12.28 -15.65
CA LEU A 289 22.55 11.43 -16.80
C LEU A 289 21.16 10.78 -16.63
N GLN A 290 20.86 10.26 -15.44
CA GLN A 290 19.53 9.70 -15.16
C GLN A 290 18.42 10.76 -15.22
N GLY A 291 18.70 11.99 -14.79
CA GLY A 291 17.81 13.14 -14.93
C GLY A 291 17.54 13.47 -16.40
N GLU A 292 18.59 13.59 -17.22
CA GLU A 292 18.49 13.85 -18.65
C GLU A 292 17.71 12.73 -19.37
N ILE A 293 18.01 11.46 -19.10
CA ILE A 293 17.27 10.30 -19.64
C ILE A 293 15.80 10.36 -19.21
N ARG A 294 15.49 10.69 -17.96
CA ARG A 294 14.11 10.80 -17.47
C ARG A 294 13.34 11.90 -18.19
N VAL A 295 13.95 13.07 -18.40
CA VAL A 295 13.32 14.19 -19.11
C VAL A 295 13.04 13.81 -20.56
N LEU A 296 14.04 13.28 -21.28
CA LEU A 296 13.92 12.86 -22.68
C LEU A 296 12.86 11.75 -22.85
N THR A 297 12.87 10.73 -22.00
CA THR A 297 11.90 9.63 -22.06
C THR A 297 10.49 10.09 -21.67
N THR A 298 10.34 11.03 -20.74
CA THR A 298 9.03 11.58 -20.37
C THR A 298 8.40 12.34 -21.54
N GLN A 299 9.20 13.17 -22.23
CA GLN A 299 8.75 13.87 -23.43
C GLN A 299 8.30 12.88 -24.52
N GLN A 300 9.11 11.85 -24.80
CA GLN A 300 8.77 10.85 -25.81
C GLN A 300 7.50 10.06 -25.44
N ARG A 301 7.32 9.71 -24.17
CA ARG A 301 6.12 9.03 -23.68
C ARG A 301 4.87 9.90 -23.85
N LEU A 302 4.93 11.18 -23.49
CA LEU A 302 3.81 12.11 -23.68
C LEU A 302 3.40 12.21 -25.15
N THR A 303 4.36 12.37 -26.07
CA THR A 303 4.09 12.38 -27.51
C THR A 303 3.48 11.06 -27.99
N SER A 304 3.96 9.93 -27.48
CA SER A 304 3.41 8.61 -27.82
C SER A 304 1.96 8.43 -27.34
N TYR A 305 1.62 8.94 -26.15
CA TYR A 305 0.25 8.92 -25.64
C TYR A 305 -0.66 9.81 -26.48
N LEU A 306 -0.19 10.99 -26.88
CA LEU A 306 -0.95 11.93 -27.71
C LEU A 306 -1.23 11.34 -29.10
N LEU A 307 -0.21 10.76 -29.75
CA LEU A 307 -0.37 10.08 -31.05
C LEU A 307 -1.29 8.86 -30.96
N ALA A 308 -1.17 8.04 -29.91
CA ALA A 308 -2.03 6.88 -29.71
C ALA A 308 -3.48 7.27 -29.38
N GLY A 309 -3.70 8.42 -28.73
CA GLY A 309 -5.03 8.94 -28.41
C GLY A 309 -5.75 9.61 -29.58
N LEU A 310 -5.01 10.17 -30.54
CA LEU A 310 -5.53 10.96 -31.64
C LEU A 310 -6.63 10.25 -32.47
N PRO A 311 -6.48 8.96 -32.87
CA PRO A 311 -7.52 8.24 -33.61
C PRO A 311 -8.83 8.11 -32.83
N PHE A 312 -8.76 7.94 -31.51
CA PHE A 312 -9.94 7.82 -30.65
C PHE A 312 -10.64 9.18 -30.48
N VAL A 313 -9.89 10.26 -30.33
CA VAL A 313 -10.43 11.62 -30.28
C VAL A 313 -11.11 11.97 -31.60
N LEU A 314 -10.46 11.69 -32.74
CA LEU A 314 -11.07 11.89 -34.05
C LEU A 314 -12.33 11.04 -34.24
N ALA A 315 -12.30 9.77 -33.84
CA ALA A 315 -13.47 8.90 -33.91
C ALA A 315 -14.64 9.44 -33.05
N ALA A 316 -14.35 9.95 -31.85
CA ALA A 316 -15.35 10.56 -30.99
C ALA A 316 -15.94 11.84 -31.59
N ILE A 317 -15.10 12.74 -32.10
CA ILE A 317 -15.54 13.98 -32.77
C ILE A 317 -16.40 13.64 -34.00
N LEU A 318 -15.93 12.72 -34.85
CA LEU A 318 -16.69 12.30 -36.04
C LEU A 318 -18.01 11.61 -35.67
N SER A 319 -18.05 10.87 -34.56
CA SER A 319 -19.29 10.28 -34.05
C SER A 319 -20.29 11.33 -33.55
N MET A 320 -19.83 12.50 -33.10
CA MET A 320 -20.69 13.61 -32.70
C MET A 320 -21.17 14.44 -33.89
N ILE A 321 -20.30 14.68 -34.88
CA ILE A 321 -20.62 15.50 -36.06
C ILE A 321 -21.49 14.72 -37.06
N ASN A 322 -21.16 13.45 -37.31
CA ASN A 322 -21.85 12.64 -38.33
C ASN A 322 -22.03 11.18 -37.88
N PRO A 323 -23.02 10.91 -37.00
CA PRO A 323 -23.23 9.58 -36.44
C PRO A 323 -23.61 8.53 -37.49
N GLU A 324 -24.33 8.92 -38.55
CA GLU A 324 -24.69 8.00 -39.63
C GLU A 324 -23.46 7.45 -40.36
N TRP A 325 -22.45 8.30 -40.62
CA TRP A 325 -21.22 7.88 -41.30
C TRP A 325 -20.39 6.92 -40.44
N MET A 326 -20.34 7.17 -39.13
CA MET A 326 -19.64 6.30 -38.18
C MET A 326 -20.34 4.94 -38.01
N MET A 327 -21.67 4.91 -37.96
CA MET A 327 -22.44 3.67 -37.87
C MET A 327 -22.26 2.76 -39.09
N ARG A 328 -22.04 3.31 -40.28
CA ARG A 328 -21.74 2.53 -41.49
C ARG A 328 -20.45 1.73 -41.37
N LEU A 329 -19.46 2.19 -40.59
CA LEU A 329 -18.21 1.45 -40.33
C LEU A 329 -18.47 0.14 -39.54
N PHE A 330 -19.54 0.09 -38.75
CA PHE A 330 -19.93 -1.06 -37.92
C PHE A 330 -21.05 -1.92 -38.54
N ALA A 331 -21.59 -1.54 -39.69
CA ALA A 331 -22.63 -2.30 -40.38
C ALA A 331 -22.13 -3.70 -40.80
N PRO A 332 -23.02 -4.69 -40.99
CA PRO A 332 -22.61 -6.06 -41.34
C PRO A 332 -21.99 -6.18 -42.73
N GLY A 333 -20.72 -6.61 -42.77
CA GLY A 333 -19.96 -6.88 -43.99
C GLY A 333 -18.45 -6.94 -43.75
N TRP A 334 -17.66 -7.08 -44.83
CA TRP A 334 -16.19 -7.20 -44.78
C TRP A 334 -15.49 -5.95 -44.21
N TYR A 335 -16.11 -4.78 -44.34
CA TYR A 335 -15.59 -3.50 -43.87
C TYR A 335 -15.52 -3.38 -42.34
N ARG A 336 -16.15 -4.30 -41.57
CA ARG A 336 -15.98 -4.42 -40.11
C ARG A 336 -14.54 -4.72 -39.67
N ILE A 337 -13.71 -5.23 -40.57
CA ILE A 337 -12.29 -5.50 -40.29
C ILE A 337 -11.50 -4.19 -40.16
N ILE A 338 -11.94 -3.11 -40.79
CA ILE A 338 -11.25 -1.80 -40.79
C ILE A 338 -11.08 -1.23 -39.37
N PRO A 339 -12.13 -1.06 -38.55
CA PRO A 339 -11.96 -0.57 -37.18
C PRO A 339 -11.15 -1.55 -36.31
N ALA A 340 -11.28 -2.86 -36.51
CA ALA A 340 -10.49 -3.85 -35.78
C ALA A 340 -8.99 -3.75 -36.12
N TYR A 341 -8.65 -3.58 -37.40
CA TYR A 341 -7.29 -3.35 -37.87
C TYR A 341 -6.72 -2.00 -37.39
N ALA A 342 -7.54 -0.95 -37.40
CA ALA A 342 -7.14 0.37 -36.88
C ALA A 342 -6.77 0.29 -35.39
N ILE A 343 -7.62 -0.33 -34.57
CA ILE A 343 -7.33 -0.52 -33.14
C ILE A 343 -6.10 -1.42 -32.95
N GLY A 344 -6.00 -2.51 -33.71
CA GLY A 344 -4.86 -3.43 -33.65
C GLY A 344 -3.53 -2.77 -33.98
N SER A 345 -3.48 -2.00 -35.07
CA SER A 345 -2.27 -1.28 -35.50
C SER A 345 -1.86 -0.17 -34.52
N VAL A 346 -2.83 0.55 -33.93
CA VAL A 346 -2.57 1.55 -32.88
C VAL A 346 -2.01 0.88 -31.61
N LEU A 347 -2.59 -0.26 -31.18
CA LEU A 347 -2.11 -1.00 -30.01
C LEU A 347 -0.69 -1.55 -30.24
N ILE A 348 -0.41 -2.12 -31.42
CA ILE A 348 0.92 -2.63 -31.76
C ILE A 348 1.94 -1.48 -31.76
N GLY A 349 1.61 -0.37 -32.42
CA GLY A 349 2.47 0.83 -32.44
C GLY A 349 2.74 1.35 -31.04
N PHE A 350 1.69 1.46 -30.22
CA PHE A 350 1.80 1.90 -28.83
C PHE A 350 2.72 0.99 -28.00
N VAL A 351 2.56 -0.34 -28.10
CA VAL A 351 3.41 -1.30 -27.39
C VAL A 351 4.88 -1.19 -27.83
N ILE A 352 5.14 -1.04 -29.13
CA ILE A 352 6.49 -0.86 -29.67
C ILE A 352 7.12 0.42 -29.12
N THR A 353 6.40 1.54 -29.11
CA THR A 353 6.90 2.81 -28.57
C THR A 353 7.16 2.75 -27.06
N GLN A 354 6.31 2.06 -26.30
CA GLN A 354 6.52 1.87 -24.85
C GLN A 354 7.74 1.00 -24.55
N LYS A 355 8.05 0.02 -25.41
CA LYS A 355 9.29 -0.77 -25.27
C LYS A 355 10.54 0.04 -25.63
N LEU A 356 10.51 0.79 -26.73
CA LEU A 356 11.63 1.66 -27.15
C LEU A 356 11.97 2.74 -26.12
N THR A 357 10.98 3.25 -25.40
CA THR A 357 11.15 4.29 -24.36
C THR A 357 11.51 3.74 -22.98
N ARG A 358 11.69 2.42 -22.83
CA ARG A 358 12.24 1.81 -21.63
C ARG A 358 13.75 1.70 -21.81
N ILE A 359 14.46 2.77 -21.49
CA ILE A 359 15.92 2.76 -21.36
C ILE A 359 16.21 2.21 -19.96
N GLU A 360 16.77 1.00 -19.89
CA GLU A 360 17.42 0.49 -18.67
C GLU A 360 18.82 1.11 -18.58
N VAL A 361 19.12 1.71 -17.42
CA VAL A 361 20.42 2.33 -17.10
C VAL A 361 21.19 1.43 -16.17
#